data_AF-A0A2V9KQZ4-F1
#
_entry.id   AF-A0A2V9KQZ4-F1
#
_cell.length_a   1.000
_cell.length_b   1.000
_cell.length_c   1.000
_cell.angle_alpha   90.00
_cell.angle_beta   90.00
_cell.angle_gamma   90.00
#
_symmetry.space_group_name_H-M   'P 1'
#
loop_
_entity.id
_entity.type
_entity.pdbx_description
1 polymer ?
#
loop_
_entity_poly.entity_id
_entity_poly.type
_entity_poly.pdbx_seq_one_letter_code
_entity_poly.pdbx_strand_id
1 'polypeptide(L)'
;MKAAPFSLLVVTACAMSVAGQSPERVPPGIHKALQAPKPADGIPPVFTPQGRPTADAAQLKRDADELAKLAQAVPPQVEKLANGELPRDLIDGLKRIEKLSKKLRRQIGP
;
A
#
# COMPACT_ATOMS: atom_id res chain seq x y z
N MET A 1 10.58 67.25 0.71
CA MET A 1 9.60 68.21 0.12
C MET A 1 9.03 67.53 -1.12
N LYS A 2 7.75 67.18 -1.29
CA LYS A 2 6.49 67.39 -0.58
C LYS A 2 5.64 66.14 -0.76
N ALA A 3 4.92 65.76 0.28
CA ALA A 3 3.86 64.76 0.26
C ALA A 3 2.49 65.41 -0.04
N ALA A 4 1.49 64.53 -0.21
CA ALA A 4 0.08 64.69 0.16
C ALA A 4 -0.94 64.89 -1.03
N PRO A 5 -2.26 64.75 -0.80
CA PRO A 5 -3.02 63.52 -1.13
C PRO A 5 -4.44 63.79 -1.70
N PHE A 6 -5.09 62.80 -2.32
CA PHE A 6 -6.57 62.79 -2.49
C PHE A 6 -6.99 61.31 -2.57
N SER A 7 -7.50 60.68 -1.52
CA SER A 7 -8.83 60.84 -0.93
C SER A 7 -9.96 60.75 -1.97
N LEU A 8 -10.45 59.54 -2.20
CA LEU A 8 -11.89 59.31 -2.36
C LEU A 8 -12.26 57.96 -1.73
N LEU A 9 -12.85 58.09 -0.56
CA LEU A 9 -13.56 57.06 0.19
C LEU A 9 -14.88 56.75 -0.55
N VAL A 10 -15.09 55.50 -0.93
CA VAL A 10 -16.44 54.98 -1.20
C VAL A 10 -16.63 53.76 -0.30
N VAL A 11 -17.18 54.06 0.87
CA VAL A 11 -17.83 53.06 1.74
C VAL A 11 -19.07 52.59 1.01
N THR A 12 -19.14 51.30 0.68
CA THR A 12 -20.41 50.67 0.35
C THR A 12 -20.54 49.40 1.18
N ALA A 13 -21.26 49.57 2.29
CA ALA A 13 -21.74 48.50 3.13
C ALA A 13 -22.82 47.72 2.37
N CYS A 14 -22.57 46.44 2.10
CA CYS A 14 -23.62 45.46 1.87
C CYS A 14 -23.55 44.42 2.98
N ALA A 15 -24.39 44.63 4.00
CA ALA A 15 -24.76 43.59 4.94
C ALA A 15 -25.60 42.55 4.17
N MET A 16 -25.02 41.38 3.92
CA MET A 16 -25.75 40.20 3.49
C MET A 16 -25.68 39.19 4.62
N SER A 17 -26.78 39.11 5.36
CA SER A 17 -27.06 38.13 6.39
C SER A 17 -26.81 36.72 5.89
N VAL A 18 -25.80 36.03 6.43
CA VAL A 18 -25.77 34.57 6.32
C VAL A 18 -26.77 34.04 7.34
N ALA A 19 -27.95 33.65 6.84
CA ALA A 19 -28.94 32.92 7.60
C ALA A 19 -28.29 31.65 8.15
N GLY A 20 -28.55 31.36 9.43
CA GLY A 20 -27.92 30.29 10.19
C GLY A 20 -27.95 28.95 9.47
N GLN A 21 -26.77 28.32 9.36
CA GLN A 21 -26.67 26.89 9.13
C GLN A 21 -27.17 26.21 10.41
N SER A 22 -28.46 25.89 10.41
CA SER A 22 -29.01 24.89 11.33
C SER A 22 -28.19 23.61 11.11
N PRO A 23 -27.61 22.99 12.15
CA PRO A 23 -27.05 21.65 11.98
C PRO A 23 -28.22 20.77 11.55
N GLU A 24 -28.12 20.24 10.34
CA GLU A 24 -29.04 19.25 9.81
C GLU A 24 -29.23 18.17 10.88
N ARG A 25 -30.39 18.20 11.55
CA ARG A 25 -30.78 17.16 12.50
C ARG A 25 -31.04 15.94 11.66
N VAL A 26 -29.99 15.16 11.44
CA VAL A 26 -30.06 13.83 10.83
C VAL A 26 -31.16 13.07 11.58
N PRO A 27 -32.25 12.65 10.90
CA PRO A 27 -33.29 11.86 11.53
C PRO A 27 -32.68 10.59 12.13
N PRO A 28 -33.05 10.20 13.37
CA PRO A 28 -32.52 9.02 14.03
C PRO A 28 -33.03 7.75 13.32
N GLY A 29 -32.36 7.39 12.22
CA GLY A 29 -32.74 6.28 11.36
C GLY A 29 -31.69 5.96 10.29
N ILE A 30 -30.96 6.98 9.81
CA ILE A 30 -29.94 6.78 8.75
C ILE A 30 -28.71 6.02 9.30
N HIS A 31 -28.36 6.22 10.58
CA HIS A 31 -27.23 5.53 11.19
C HIS A 31 -27.36 3.99 11.23
N LYS A 32 -28.59 3.44 11.19
CA LYS A 32 -28.80 1.98 11.23
C LYS A 32 -28.60 1.30 9.88
N ALA A 33 -28.82 1.99 8.76
CA ALA A 33 -28.65 1.41 7.42
C ALA A 33 -27.17 1.27 7.01
N LEU A 34 -26.29 2.10 7.58
CA LEU A 34 -24.84 2.06 7.33
C LEU A 34 -24.07 1.16 8.32
N GLN A 35 -24.72 0.72 9.40
CA GLN A 35 -24.13 -0.25 10.31
C GLN A 35 -24.20 -1.64 9.67
N ALA A 36 -23.13 -2.00 8.93
CA ALA A 36 -22.90 -3.39 8.58
C ALA A 36 -22.93 -4.22 9.88
N PRO A 37 -23.79 -5.25 9.98
CA PRO A 37 -23.82 -6.10 11.16
C PRO A 37 -22.42 -6.69 11.35
N LYS A 38 -21.92 -6.62 12.59
CA LYS A 38 -20.71 -7.37 12.95
C LYS A 38 -21.00 -8.85 12.62
N PRO A 39 -20.12 -9.54 11.87
CA PRO A 39 -20.33 -10.95 11.60
C PRO A 39 -20.49 -11.68 12.93
N ALA A 40 -21.56 -12.48 13.03
CA ALA A 40 -21.85 -13.27 14.23
C ALA A 40 -20.69 -14.22 14.54
N ASP A 41 -20.44 -14.47 15.83
CA ASP A 41 -19.43 -15.43 16.27
C ASP A 41 -19.72 -16.80 15.65
N GLY A 42 -18.80 -17.27 14.80
CA GLY A 42 -18.92 -18.55 14.10
C GLY A 42 -19.05 -18.47 12.57
N ILE A 43 -19.19 -17.28 11.98
CA ILE A 43 -19.08 -17.12 10.52
C ILE A 43 -17.58 -17.06 10.15
N PRO A 44 -17.04 -18.01 9.37
CA PRO A 44 -15.67 -17.92 8.91
C PRO A 44 -15.49 -16.62 8.11
N PRO A 45 -14.37 -15.90 8.27
CA PRO A 45 -14.15 -14.67 7.52
C PRO A 45 -14.31 -14.97 6.03
N VAL A 46 -15.26 -14.30 5.37
CA VAL A 46 -15.40 -14.36 3.92
C VAL A 46 -14.10 -13.82 3.35
N PHE A 47 -13.32 -14.70 2.73
CA PHE A 47 -12.06 -14.33 2.11
C PHE A 47 -12.38 -13.47 0.88
N THR A 48 -12.57 -12.18 1.09
CA THR A 48 -12.64 -11.21 0.02
C THR A 48 -11.19 -10.91 -0.36
N PRO A 49 -10.73 -11.25 -1.59
CA PRO A 49 -9.40 -10.86 -2.02
C PRO A 49 -9.42 -9.35 -2.20
N GLN A 50 -9.11 -8.62 -1.12
CA GLN A 50 -9.07 -7.17 -1.12
C GLN A 50 -7.94 -6.72 -2.04
N GLY A 51 -8.31 -6.24 -3.23
CA GLY A 51 -7.48 -5.38 -4.08
C GLY A 51 -6.06 -5.89 -4.34
N ARG A 52 -5.88 -7.18 -4.62
CA ARG A 52 -4.54 -7.65 -5.01
C ARG A 52 -4.27 -7.21 -6.45
N PRO A 53 -3.14 -6.55 -6.74
CA PRO A 53 -2.73 -6.35 -8.12
C PRO A 53 -2.68 -7.71 -8.78
N THR A 54 -3.39 -7.88 -9.91
CA THR A 54 -3.37 -9.09 -10.72
C THR A 54 -1.90 -9.45 -10.95
N ALA A 55 -1.43 -10.53 -10.34
CA ALA A 55 -0.04 -10.91 -10.44
C ALA A 55 0.29 -11.09 -11.93
N ASP A 56 1.25 -10.32 -12.44
CA ASP A 56 1.73 -10.47 -13.82
C ASP A 56 2.36 -11.86 -13.95
N ALA A 57 1.65 -12.76 -14.65
CA ALA A 57 2.07 -14.14 -14.84
C ALA A 57 3.44 -14.25 -15.54
N ALA A 58 3.78 -13.31 -16.43
CA ALA A 58 5.07 -13.29 -17.09
C ALA A 58 6.19 -12.95 -16.08
N GLN A 59 5.95 -11.98 -15.20
CA GLN A 59 6.90 -11.64 -14.14
C GLN A 59 7.04 -12.78 -13.12
N LEU A 60 5.92 -13.43 -12.76
CA LEU A 60 5.91 -14.55 -11.83
C LEU A 60 6.80 -15.70 -12.33
N LYS A 61 6.67 -16.03 -13.62
CA LYS A 61 7.49 -17.05 -14.27
C LYS A 61 8.97 -16.68 -14.26
N ARG A 62 9.32 -15.44 -14.63
CA ARG A 62 10.72 -14.96 -14.62
C ARG A 62 11.33 -15.03 -13.22
N ASP A 63 10.60 -14.59 -12.21
CA ASP A 63 11.06 -14.61 -10.82
C ASP A 63 11.28 -16.06 -10.33
N ALA A 64 10.43 -17.01 -10.75
CA ALA A 64 10.58 -18.43 -10.45
C ALA A 64 11.78 -19.07 -11.16
N ASP A 65 11.96 -18.78 -12.45
CA ASP A 65 13.10 -19.26 -13.23
C ASP A 65 14.45 -18.74 -12.66
N GLU A 66 14.47 -17.48 -12.24
CA GLU A 66 15.65 -16.88 -11.58
C GLU A 66 15.94 -17.54 -10.23
N LEU A 67 14.91 -17.79 -9.42
CA LEU A 67 15.05 -18.49 -8.14
C LEU A 67 15.64 -19.89 -8.35
N ALA A 68 15.13 -20.64 -9.33
CA ALA A 68 15.62 -21.98 -9.64
C ALA A 68 17.10 -21.96 -10.04
N LYS A 69 17.49 -21.02 -10.91
CA LYS A 69 18.88 -20.85 -11.35
C LYS A 69 19.82 -20.55 -10.17
N LEU A 70 19.43 -19.63 -9.28
CA LEU A 70 20.24 -19.29 -8.11
C LEU A 70 20.35 -20.47 -7.13
N ALA A 71 19.25 -21.19 -6.89
CA ALA A 71 19.24 -22.35 -6.00
C ALA A 71 20.11 -23.50 -6.52
N GLN A 72 20.12 -23.75 -7.83
CA GLN A 72 20.98 -24.76 -8.46
C GLN A 72 22.48 -24.46 -8.28
N ALA A 73 22.86 -23.19 -8.14
CA ALA A 73 24.24 -22.78 -7.93
C ALA A 73 24.70 -22.94 -6.46
N VAL A 74 23.81 -23.25 -5.51
CA VAL A 74 24.14 -23.34 -4.08
C VAL A 74 25.01 -24.57 -3.76
N PRO A 75 24.64 -25.81 -4.14
CA PRO A 75 25.45 -26.99 -3.81
C PRO A 75 26.94 -26.89 -4.18
N PRO A 76 27.33 -26.54 -5.42
CA PRO A 76 28.75 -26.45 -5.76
C PRO A 76 29.49 -25.32 -5.03
N GLN A 77 28.79 -24.26 -4.61
CA GLN A 77 29.39 -23.20 -3.78
C GLN A 77 29.60 -23.64 -2.34
N VAL A 78 28.73 -24.50 -1.80
CA VAL A 78 28.91 -25.11 -0.48
C VAL A 78 30.08 -26.10 -0.49
N GLU A 79 30.30 -26.84 -1.58
CA GLU A 79 31.48 -27.70 -1.73
C GLU A 79 32.79 -26.89 -1.69
N LYS A 80 32.83 -25.73 -2.36
CA LYS A 80 33.98 -24.81 -2.29
C LYS A 80 34.23 -24.31 -0.87
N LEU A 81 33.16 -24.01 -0.12
CA LEU A 81 33.26 -23.64 1.29
C LEU A 81 33.85 -24.76 2.14
N ALA A 82 33.46 -26.01 1.88
CA ALA A 82 34.04 -27.18 2.56
C ALA A 82 35.55 -27.34 2.27
N ASN A 83 36.01 -26.88 1.11
CA ASN A 83 37.42 -26.86 0.72
C ASN A 83 38.18 -25.60 1.23
N GLY A 84 37.55 -24.77 2.05
CA GLY A 84 38.15 -23.56 2.63
C GLY A 84 38.10 -22.32 1.74
N GLU A 85 37.43 -22.38 0.59
CA GLU A 85 37.20 -21.22 -0.28
C GLU A 85 35.89 -20.52 0.11
N LEU A 86 35.94 -19.25 0.50
CA LEU A 86 34.72 -18.47 0.79
C LEU A 86 34.17 -17.85 -0.52
N PRO A 87 33.07 -18.36 -1.09
CA PRO A 87 32.51 -17.79 -2.31
C PRO A 87 31.76 -16.51 -1.92
N ARG A 88 32.29 -15.33 -2.30
CA ARG A 88 31.64 -14.03 -2.01
C ARG A 88 30.20 -13.99 -2.52
N ASP A 89 29.97 -14.64 -3.66
CA ASP A 89 28.67 -14.64 -4.34
C ASP A 89 27.62 -15.53 -3.66
N LEU A 90 28.02 -16.43 -2.75
CA LEU A 90 27.09 -17.34 -2.07
C LEU A 90 26.15 -16.56 -1.14
N ILE A 91 26.69 -15.63 -0.36
CA ILE A 91 25.90 -14.81 0.58
C ILE A 91 24.88 -13.97 -0.17
N ASP A 92 25.28 -13.32 -1.25
CA ASP A 92 24.39 -12.45 -2.02
C ASP A 92 23.38 -13.26 -2.85
N GLY A 93 23.79 -14.43 -3.35
CA GLY A 93 22.90 -15.40 -3.97
C GLY A 93 21.78 -15.86 -3.03
N LEU A 94 22.13 -16.22 -1.79
CA LEU A 94 21.15 -16.62 -0.75
C LEU A 94 20.18 -15.49 -0.40
N LYS A 95 20.67 -14.26 -0.22
CA LYS A 95 19.81 -13.08 0.00
C LYS A 95 18.83 -12.87 -1.16
N ARG A 96 19.27 -13.12 -2.39
CA ARG A 96 18.43 -12.96 -3.58
C ARG A 96 17.37 -14.05 -3.67
N ILE A 97 17.70 -15.30 -3.34
CA ILE A 97 16.74 -16.41 -3.21
C ILE A 97 15.66 -16.07 -2.16
N GLU A 98 16.05 -15.51 -1.01
CA GLU A 98 15.11 -15.09 0.03
C GLU A 98 14.15 -14.01 -0.47
N LYS A 99 14.67 -13.00 -1.18
CA LYS A 99 13.84 -11.93 -1.75
C LYS A 99 12.86 -12.47 -2.78
N LEU A 100 13.30 -13.32 -3.71
CA LEU A 100 12.45 -13.91 -4.74
C LEU A 100 11.38 -14.82 -4.14
N SER A 101 11.74 -15.69 -3.19
CA SER A 101 10.76 -16.58 -2.53
C SER A 101 9.69 -15.79 -1.77
N LYS A 102 10.08 -14.71 -1.07
CA LYS A 102 9.13 -13.79 -0.42
C LYS A 102 8.22 -13.09 -1.43
N LYS A 103 8.77 -12.62 -2.55
CA LYS A 103 8.01 -11.93 -3.60
C LYS A 103 6.97 -12.86 -4.22
N LEU A 104 7.39 -14.07 -4.64
CA LEU A 104 6.50 -15.09 -5.19
C LEU A 104 5.38 -15.44 -4.20
N ARG A 105 5.71 -15.70 -2.92
CA ARG A 105 4.70 -16.01 -1.90
C ARG A 105 3.67 -14.91 -1.73
N ARG A 106 4.09 -13.64 -1.74
CA ARG A 106 3.17 -12.48 -1.64
C ARG A 106 2.24 -12.35 -2.85
N GLN A 107 2.69 -12.79 -4.02
CA GLN A 107 1.93 -12.73 -5.27
C GLN A 107 0.95 -13.89 -5.42
N ILE A 108 1.27 -15.09 -4.90
CA ILE A 108 0.42 -16.30 -5.03
C ILE A 108 -0.43 -16.61 -3.80
N GLY A 109 0.04 -16.27 -2.60
CA GLY A 109 -0.63 -16.59 -1.33
C GLY A 109 -1.64 -15.53 -0.92
N PRO A 110 -2.65 -15.86 -0.09
CA PRO A 110 -3.66 -14.96 0.46
C PRO A 110 -3.10 -13.70 1.12
#